data_AF-A0A924L281-F1
#
_entry.id   AF-A0A924L281-F1
#
_cell.length_a   1.000
_cell.length_b   1.000
_cell.length_c   1.000
_cell.angle_alpha   90.00
_cell.angle_beta   90.00
_cell.angle_gamma   90.00
#
_symmetry.space_group_name_H-M   'P 1'
#
loop_
_entity.id
_entity.type
_entity.pdbx_description
1 polymer ?
#
loop_
_entity_poly.entity_id
_entity_poly.type
_entity_poly.pdbx_seq_one_letter_code
_entity_poly.pdbx_strand_id
1 'polypeptide(L)' 'LNRDDAFALVTLKSGKQYRQEFYYGSSYLSQSGRHMTIAPNIKSVTIFNNLGNKRQLNF' A
#
# COMPACT_ATOMS: atom_id res chain seq x y z
N LEU A 1 7.68 0.91 -1.19
CA LEU A 1 6.78 1.83 -0.46
C LEU A 1 7.62 2.79 0.36
N ASN A 2 7.14 4.02 0.57
CA ASN A 2 7.83 5.06 1.33
C ASN A 2 7.68 4.82 2.84
N ARG A 3 8.58 5.43 3.61
CA ARG A 3 8.59 5.26 5.07
C ARG A 3 7.29 5.77 5.72
N ASP A 4 6.71 6.83 5.21
CA ASP A 4 5.52 7.41 5.86
C ASP A 4 4.22 6.75 5.42
N ASP A 5 4.27 5.79 4.50
CA ASP A 5 3.08 5.06 4.03
C ASP A 5 2.49 4.22 5.16
N ALA A 6 1.20 4.42 5.40
CA ALA A 6 0.46 3.78 6.48
C ALA A 6 -0.33 2.57 5.96
N PHE A 7 -1.06 2.76 4.86
CA PHE A 7 -1.85 1.71 4.24
C PHE A 7 -2.06 1.98 2.75
N ALA A 8 -2.50 0.96 2.03
CA ALA A 8 -2.93 1.07 0.65
C ALA A 8 -4.34 0.49 0.47
N LEU A 9 -5.17 1.18 -0.29
CA LEU A 9 -6.45 0.71 -0.76
C LEU A 9 -6.26 0.15 -2.16
N VAL A 10 -6.40 -1.17 -2.30
CA VAL A 10 -6.27 -1.87 -3.58
C VAL A 10 -7.67 -2.06 -4.16
N THR A 11 -7.86 -1.62 -5.40
CA THR A 11 -9.08 -1.83 -6.18
C THR A 11 -8.80 -2.84 -7.27
N LEU A 12 -9.55 -3.94 -7.26
CA LEU A 12 -9.47 -5.00 -8.28
C LEU A 12 -10.31 -4.63 -9.50
N LYS A 13 -9.96 -5.17 -10.67
CA LYS A 13 -10.71 -5.06 -11.92
C LYS A 13 -12.13 -5.61 -11.79
N SER A 14 -12.35 -6.55 -10.88
CA SER A 14 -13.67 -7.09 -10.52
C SER A 14 -14.54 -6.13 -9.69
N GLY A 15 -14.03 -4.96 -9.30
CA GLY A 15 -14.73 -3.98 -8.45
C GLY A 15 -14.56 -4.21 -6.95
N LYS A 16 -14.00 -5.34 -6.52
CA LYS A 16 -13.67 -5.59 -5.11
C LYS A 16 -12.54 -4.67 -4.64
N GLN A 17 -12.63 -4.22 -3.39
CA GLN A 17 -11.61 -3.38 -2.77
C GLN A 17 -11.15 -4.02 -1.45
N TYR A 18 -9.86 -3.89 -1.15
CA TYR A 18 -9.33 -4.29 0.14
C TYR A 18 -8.26 -3.31 0.63
N ARG A 19 -8.15 -3.16 1.95
CA ARG A 19 -7.15 -2.32 2.61
C ARG A 19 -5.99 -3.20 3.05
N GLN A 20 -4.79 -2.84 2.60
CA GLN A 20 -3.54 -3.43 3.04
C GLN A 20 -2.84 -2.46 3.98
N GLU A 21 -2.71 -2.82 5.26
CA GLU A 21 -1.97 -2.02 6.24
C GLU A 21 -0.46 -2.30 6.12
N PHE A 22 0.35 -1.26 6.34
CA PHE A 22 1.80 -1.34 6.40
C PHE A 22 2.26 -1.12 7.83
N TYR A 23 2.32 -2.20 8.62
CA TYR A 23 2.82 -2.11 9.99
C TYR A 23 4.34 -1.91 10.02
N TYR A 24 4.82 -1.15 10.99
CA TYR A 24 6.23 -1.14 11.39
C TYR A 24 6.39 -2.13 12.53
N GLY A 25 7.21 -3.17 12.35
CA GLY A 25 7.68 -3.96 13.49
C GLY A 25 8.57 -3.08 14.36
N SER A 26 8.34 -3.06 15.68
CA SER A 26 9.05 -2.21 16.64
C SER A 26 10.48 -2.65 16.94
N SER A 27 11.20 -3.24 15.98
CA SER A 27 12.58 -3.71 16.17
C SER A 27 13.51 -3.14 15.09
N TYR A 28 14.76 -2.86 15.49
CA TYR A 28 15.83 -2.24 14.71
C TYR A 28 16.09 -2.88 13.32
N LEU A 29 15.68 -4.13 13.10
CA LEU A 29 15.77 -4.89 11.84
C LEU A 29 14.54 -4.74 10.91
N SER A 30 13.50 -4.01 11.30
CA SER A 30 12.29 -3.78 10.49
C SER A 30 12.43 -2.63 9.48
N GLN A 31 13.67 -2.32 9.08
CA GLN A 31 13.96 -1.41 7.98
C GLN A 31 13.96 -2.13 6.62
N SER A 32 13.37 -3.32 6.53
CA SER A 32 13.19 -4.04 5.28
C SER A 32 12.26 -3.26 4.34
N GLY A 33 12.71 -3.07 3.10
CA GLY A 33 11.94 -2.39 2.06
C GLY A 33 10.58 -3.06 1.89
N ARG A 34 9.51 -2.33 2.21
CA ARG A 34 8.13 -2.78 2.00
C ARG A 34 7.87 -2.91 0.50
N HIS A 35 7.65 -4.14 0.06
CA HIS A 35 7.23 -4.49 -1.28
C HIS A 35 5.75 -4.91 -1.25
N MET A 36 5.00 -4.46 -2.24
CA MET A 36 3.63 -4.93 -2.49
C MET A 36 3.63 -5.54 -3.88
N THR A 37 3.29 -6.82 -3.98
CA THR A 37 3.14 -7.48 -5.26
C THR A 37 1.85 -7.01 -5.93
N ILE A 38 1.98 -6.43 -7.12
CA ILE A 38 0.82 -6.01 -7.92
C ILE A 38 0.40 -7.19 -8.80
N ALA A 39 -0.73 -7.80 -8.46
CA ALA A 39 -1.34 -8.83 -9.29
C ALA A 39 -2.01 -8.22 -10.54
N PRO A 40 -2.07 -8.92 -11.69
CA PRO A 40 -2.62 -8.40 -12.94
C PRO A 40 -4.13 -8.10 -12.89
N ASN A 41 -4.81 -8.59 -11.86
CA ASN A 41 -6.22 -8.32 -11.58
C ASN A 41 -6.45 -7.00 -10.83
N ILE A 42 -5.39 -6.25 -10.48
CA ILE A 42 -5.48 -4.94 -9.84
C ILE A 42 -5.75 -3.88 -10.91
N LYS A 43 -6.68 -2.97 -10.62
CA LYS A 43 -7.05 -1.82 -11.46
C LYS A 43 -6.37 -0.53 -10.98
N SER A 44 -6.34 -0.33 -9.66
CA SER A 44 -5.66 0.80 -9.05
C SER A 44 -5.25 0.50 -7.61
N VAL A 45 -4.23 1.21 -7.15
CA VAL A 45 -3.78 1.19 -5.77
C VAL A 45 -3.66 2.63 -5.28
N THR A 46 -4.37 2.96 -4.21
CA THR A 46 -4.28 4.27 -3.55
C THR A 46 -3.52 4.11 -2.25
N ILE A 47 -2.33 4.68 -2.16
CA ILE A 47 -1.46 4.60 -0.99
C ILE A 47 -1.65 5.87 -0.16
N PHE A 48 -1.88 5.71 1.14
CA PHE A 48 -2.06 6.78 2.10
C PHE A 48 -0.89 6.81 3.06
N ASN A 49 -0.37 8.00 3.32
CA ASN A 49 0.66 8.22 4.31
C ASN A 49 0.06 8.69 5.65
N ASN A 50 0.85 8.64 6.71
CA ASN A 50 0.47 9.11 8.05
C ASN A 50 0.21 10.63 8.13
N LEU A 51 0.61 11.38 7.10
CA LEU A 51 0.43 12.83 7.00
C LEU A 51 -0.87 13.21 6.26
N GLY A 52 -1.68 12.22 5.84
CA GLY A 52 -2.93 12.44 5.10
C GLY A 52 -2.76 12.62 3.58
N ASN A 53 -1.53 12.59 3.06
CA ASN A 53 -1.29 12.57 1.62
C ASN A 53 -1.64 11.21 1.05
N LYS A 54 -2.24 11.23 -0.14
CA LYS A 54 -2.57 10.04 -0.92
C LYS A 54 -1.89 10.11 -2.29
N ARG A 55 -1.43 8.96 -2.77
CA ARG A 55 -1.00 8.79 -4.16
C ARG A 55 -1.74 7.63 -4.78
N GLN A 56 -2.17 7.79 -6.03
CA GLN A 56 -2.86 6.76 -6.77
C GLN A 56 -1.97 6.24 -7.89
N LEU A 57 -1.90 4.92 -8.00
CA LEU A 57 -1.22 4.21 -9.07
C LEU A 57 -2.28 3.43 -9.85
N ASN A 58 -2.30 3.61 -11.16
CA ASN A 58 -3.22 2.94 -12.07
C ASN A 58 -2.44 1.93 -12.91
N PHE A 59 -3.06 0.77 -13.18
CA PHE A 59 -2.45 -0.36 -13.88
C PHE A 59 -3.39 -0.95 -14.93
#